data_AF-A0A1L8DXP0-F1
#
_entry.id   AF-A0A1L8DXP0-F1
#
_cell.length_a   1.000
_cell.length_b   1.000
_cell.length_c   1.000
_cell.angle_alpha   90.00
_cell.angle_beta   90.00
_cell.angle_gamma   90.00
#
_symmetry.space_group_name_H-M   'P 1'
#
loop_
_entity.id
_entity.type
_entity.pdbx_description
1 polymer ?
#
loop_
_entity_poly.entity_id
_entity_poly.type
_entity_poly.pdbx_seq_one_letter_code
_entity_poly.pdbx_strand_id
1 'polypeptide(L)'
;KVGKRQSHTKNIKKKPKKPRIAMRNFICKRNGVGVAEAQMLHNLWTQYAKDFMEKHGIDQNKIDTRTDFKDIFPKMELIGAQIEVKKAKCSSIVGKCGIIIMDSKNMLTLVTPESRVIHLPKIDLAFEISLQNMKILFFGKFLTMRIADRCVKAYKSVQSHEL
;
A
#
# COMPACT_ATOMS: atom_id res chain seq x y z
N LYS A 1 13.06 1.02 -66.28
CA LYS A 1 13.66 0.72 -64.96
C LYS A 1 13.04 1.64 -63.92
N VAL A 2 12.08 1.17 -63.12
CA VAL A 2 11.43 1.96 -62.07
C VAL A 2 11.80 1.35 -60.72
N GLY A 3 12.54 2.10 -59.91
CA GLY A 3 13.05 1.66 -58.61
C GLY A 3 11.93 1.61 -57.56
N LYS A 4 11.74 0.46 -56.91
CA LYS A 4 10.86 0.32 -55.74
C LYS A 4 11.54 0.92 -54.50
N ARG A 5 10.98 2.01 -53.97
CA ARG A 5 11.29 2.53 -52.63
C ARG A 5 10.85 1.50 -51.57
N GLN A 6 11.79 0.97 -50.80
CA GLN A 6 11.48 0.14 -49.62
C GLN A 6 11.02 1.04 -48.46
N SER A 7 9.79 0.88 -48.01
CA SER A 7 9.27 1.56 -46.81
C SER A 7 9.91 0.96 -45.55
N HIS A 8 10.69 1.74 -44.83
CA HIS A 8 11.15 1.40 -43.48
C HIS A 8 9.96 1.43 -42.50
N THR A 9 9.32 0.29 -42.27
CA THR A 9 8.40 0.12 -41.15
C THR A 9 9.20 0.14 -39.85
N LYS A 10 9.13 1.25 -39.11
CA LYS A 10 9.71 1.37 -37.76
C LYS A 10 9.09 0.29 -36.86
N ASN A 11 9.90 -0.66 -36.45
CA ASN A 11 9.53 -1.71 -35.50
C ASN A 11 9.30 -1.06 -34.12
N ILE A 12 8.06 -0.71 -33.80
CA ILE A 12 7.67 -0.24 -32.46
C ILE A 12 7.82 -1.45 -31.52
N LYS A 13 8.92 -1.51 -30.75
CA LYS A 13 9.15 -2.54 -29.73
C LYS A 13 7.95 -2.57 -28.78
N LYS A 14 7.09 -3.59 -28.88
CA LYS A 14 5.97 -3.81 -27.96
C LYS A 14 6.53 -4.04 -26.56
N LYS A 15 6.22 -3.15 -25.60
CA LYS A 15 6.61 -3.30 -24.19
C LYS A 15 6.12 -4.67 -23.67
N PRO A 16 6.93 -5.43 -22.93
CA PRO A 16 6.56 -6.78 -22.51
C PRO A 16 5.37 -6.72 -21.55
N LYS A 17 4.24 -7.30 -21.95
CA LYS A 17 3.02 -7.44 -21.12
C LYS A 17 3.17 -8.47 -19.98
N LYS A 18 4.29 -9.19 -19.93
CA LYS A 18 4.47 -10.43 -19.14
C LYS A 18 4.87 -10.27 -17.65
N PRO A 19 5.65 -9.28 -17.19
CA PRO A 19 6.19 -9.30 -15.83
C PRO A 19 5.12 -9.03 -14.75
N ARG A 20 4.15 -8.14 -15.03
CA ARG A 20 3.06 -7.81 -14.09
C ARG A 20 2.11 -8.99 -13.86
N ILE A 21 1.85 -9.77 -14.91
CA ILE A 21 1.00 -10.96 -14.83
C ILE A 21 1.69 -12.06 -14.02
N ALA A 22 3.00 -12.25 -14.23
CA ALA A 22 3.78 -13.22 -13.47
C ALA A 22 3.80 -12.91 -11.96
N MET A 23 4.02 -11.65 -11.59
CA MET A 23 4.06 -11.24 -10.17
C MET A 23 2.70 -11.36 -9.49
N ARG A 24 1.61 -10.94 -10.16
CA ARG A 24 0.25 -11.16 -9.66
C ARG A 24 -0.04 -12.66 -9.48
N ASN A 25 0.33 -13.48 -10.46
CA ASN A 25 0.13 -14.92 -10.39
C ASN A 25 0.96 -15.58 -9.28
N PHE A 26 2.14 -15.07 -8.96
CA PHE A 26 2.94 -15.56 -7.84
C PHE A 26 2.23 -15.30 -6.50
N ILE A 27 1.74 -14.08 -6.31
CA ILE A 27 1.09 -13.67 -5.06
C ILE A 27 -0.29 -14.32 -4.88
N CYS A 28 -1.03 -14.54 -5.98
CA CYS A 28 -2.35 -15.18 -5.93
C CYS A 28 -2.31 -16.72 -5.92
N LYS A 29 -1.15 -17.37 -6.11
CA LYS A 29 -1.05 -18.83 -6.02
C LYS A 29 -1.00 -19.28 -4.55
N ARG A 30 -1.51 -20.49 -4.25
CA ARG A 30 -1.51 -21.09 -2.91
C ARG A 30 -0.14 -21.18 -2.22
N ASN A 31 0.95 -21.06 -2.98
CA ASN A 31 2.34 -21.00 -2.49
C ASN A 31 2.91 -19.57 -2.55
N GLY A 32 2.06 -18.55 -2.35
CA GLY A 32 2.46 -17.15 -2.34
C GLY A 32 3.34 -16.79 -1.14
N VAL A 33 3.45 -15.49 -0.84
CA VAL A 33 4.18 -15.01 0.35
C VAL A 33 3.53 -15.61 1.60
N GLY A 34 4.29 -16.43 2.34
CA GLY A 34 3.85 -17.05 3.57
C GLY A 34 3.83 -16.05 4.73
N VAL A 35 3.31 -16.52 5.87
CA VAL A 35 3.24 -15.72 7.10
C VAL A 35 4.66 -15.36 7.58
N ALA A 36 5.63 -16.27 7.43
CA ALA A 36 7.01 -16.03 7.83
C ALA A 36 7.67 -14.90 7.04
N GLU A 37 7.50 -14.88 5.71
CA GLU A 37 8.03 -13.81 4.86
C GLU A 37 7.32 -12.48 5.12
N ALA A 38 6.01 -12.51 5.34
CA ALA A 38 5.25 -11.32 5.74
C ALA A 38 5.75 -10.78 7.09
N GLN A 39 6.06 -11.66 8.05
CA GLN A 39 6.59 -11.27 9.35
C GLN A 39 7.99 -10.65 9.25
N MET A 40 8.86 -11.20 8.40
CA MET A 40 10.17 -10.59 8.12
C MET A 40 10.02 -9.17 7.55
N LEU A 41 9.07 -8.99 6.62
CA LEU A 41 8.75 -7.69 6.05
C LEU A 41 8.20 -6.73 7.11
N HIS A 42 7.38 -7.21 8.05
CA HIS A 42 6.88 -6.42 9.15
C HIS A 42 7.97 -5.94 10.12
N ASN A 43 8.92 -6.82 10.44
CA ASN A 43 10.04 -6.47 11.31
C ASN A 43 10.92 -5.38 10.67
N LEU A 44 11.15 -5.46 9.35
CA LEU A 44 11.86 -4.43 8.59
C LEU A 44 11.07 -3.12 8.57
N TRP A 45 9.77 -3.20 8.31
CA TRP A 45 8.90 -2.02 8.27
C TRP A 45 8.82 -1.31 9.62
N THR A 46 8.81 -2.05 10.73
CA THR A 46 8.76 -1.46 12.08
C THR A 46 10.00 -0.63 12.38
N GLN A 47 11.17 -1.09 11.96
CA GLN A 47 12.43 -0.33 12.08
C GLN A 47 12.38 0.92 11.20
N TYR A 48 12.01 0.76 9.93
CA TYR A 48 11.83 1.88 9.00
C TYR A 48 10.84 2.94 9.55
N ALA A 49 9.70 2.51 10.07
CA ALA A 49 8.66 3.40 10.59
C ALA A 49 9.16 4.16 11.83
N LYS A 50 9.95 3.50 12.69
CA LYS A 50 10.62 4.15 13.82
C LYS A 50 11.58 5.23 13.35
N ASP A 51 12.50 4.89 12.44
CA ASP A 51 13.49 5.83 11.91
C ASP A 51 12.83 7.00 11.17
N PHE A 52 11.74 6.73 10.45
CA PHE A 52 10.94 7.74 9.77
C PHE A 52 10.32 8.72 10.77
N MET A 53 9.73 8.22 11.86
CA MET A 53 9.17 9.07 12.91
C MET A 53 10.24 9.94 13.57
N GLU A 54 11.39 9.35 13.94
CA GLU A 54 12.51 10.06 14.56
C GLU A 54 13.05 11.17 13.65
N LYS A 55 13.25 10.87 12.37
CA LYS A 55 13.70 11.86 11.37
C LYS A 55 12.74 13.03 11.22
N HIS A 56 11.45 12.80 11.41
CA HIS A 56 10.42 13.83 11.34
C HIS A 56 10.13 14.48 12.69
N GLY A 57 10.88 14.16 13.75
CA GLY A 57 10.70 14.70 15.10
C GLY A 57 9.36 14.30 15.72
N ILE A 58 8.80 13.16 15.31
CA ILE A 58 7.53 12.64 15.83
C ILE A 58 7.81 11.86 17.10
N ASP A 59 7.50 12.46 18.25
CA ASP A 59 7.43 11.79 19.54
C ASP A 59 6.01 11.28 19.79
N GLN A 60 5.89 10.00 20.14
CA GLN A 60 4.61 9.34 20.40
C GLN A 60 3.84 9.99 21.54
N ASN A 61 4.54 10.53 22.53
CA ASN A 61 3.91 11.16 23.69
C ASN A 61 3.31 12.53 23.37
N LYS A 62 3.66 13.11 22.21
CA LYS A 62 3.26 14.47 21.81
C LYS A 62 2.45 14.51 20.52
N ILE A 63 2.06 13.36 20.00
CA ILE A 63 1.41 13.23 18.69
C ILE A 63 0.10 14.03 18.60
N ASP A 64 -0.68 14.06 19.68
CA ASP A 64 -1.99 14.73 19.72
C ASP A 64 -1.87 16.25 19.56
N THR A 65 -0.70 16.81 19.89
CA THR A 65 -0.43 18.25 19.77
C THR A 65 0.10 18.64 18.39
N ARG A 66 0.47 17.66 17.55
CA ARG A 66 1.12 17.87 16.25
C ARG A 66 0.10 17.91 15.11
N THR A 67 -0.09 19.08 14.53
CA THR A 67 -1.00 19.29 13.40
C THR A 67 -0.46 18.73 12.07
N ASP A 68 0.86 18.70 11.92
CA ASP A 68 1.59 18.23 10.73
C ASP A 68 1.61 16.70 10.59
N PHE A 69 1.25 15.96 11.65
CA PHE A 69 1.23 14.50 11.63
C PHE A 69 0.35 13.93 10.52
N LYS A 70 -0.80 14.58 10.25
CA LYS A 70 -1.74 14.21 9.19
C LYS A 70 -1.15 14.34 7.78
N ASP A 71 -0.14 15.18 7.59
CA ASP A 71 0.51 15.39 6.30
C ASP A 71 1.76 14.54 6.12
N ILE A 72 2.45 14.22 7.23
CA ILE A 72 3.67 13.42 7.23
C ILE A 72 3.34 11.93 7.13
N PHE A 73 2.43 11.44 7.95
CA PHE A 73 2.19 10.02 8.11
C PHE A 73 1.71 9.32 6.82
N PRO A 74 0.80 9.90 6.01
CA PRO A 74 0.42 9.31 4.74
C PRO A 74 1.56 9.18 3.72
N LYS A 75 2.67 9.92 3.86
CA LYS A 75 3.82 9.82 2.95
C LYS A 75 4.68 8.59 3.21
N MET A 76 4.51 7.95 4.37
CA MET A 76 5.24 6.74 4.73
C MET A 76 4.84 5.56 3.82
N GLU A 77 5.81 4.70 3.50
CA GLU A 77 5.52 3.42 2.84
C GLU A 77 4.75 2.50 3.80
N LEU A 78 3.72 1.81 3.30
CA LEU A 78 2.86 0.95 4.14
C LEU A 78 3.05 -0.55 3.91
N ILE A 79 3.89 -0.92 2.93
CA ILE A 79 4.25 -2.32 2.69
C ILE A 79 5.06 -2.84 3.90
N GLY A 80 4.54 -3.87 4.55
CA GLY A 80 5.04 -4.43 5.81
C GLY A 80 4.26 -3.97 7.06
N ALA A 81 3.38 -2.97 6.93
CA ALA A 81 2.55 -2.55 8.04
C ALA A 81 1.52 -3.64 8.39
N GLN A 82 1.37 -3.91 9.69
CA GLN A 82 0.27 -4.74 10.20
C GLN A 82 -0.97 -3.87 10.38
N ILE A 83 -2.09 -4.33 9.82
CA ILE A 83 -3.35 -3.59 9.83
C ILE A 83 -4.52 -4.41 10.33
N GLU A 84 -5.56 -3.72 10.78
CA GLU A 84 -6.87 -4.28 11.09
C GLU A 84 -7.96 -3.46 10.38
N VAL A 85 -8.84 -4.11 9.63
CA VAL A 85 -9.94 -3.45 8.93
C VAL A 85 -11.02 -3.06 9.93
N LYS A 86 -11.27 -1.75 10.08
CA LYS A 86 -12.30 -1.21 10.99
C LYS A 86 -13.62 -0.94 10.30
N LYS A 87 -13.59 -0.48 9.05
CA LYS A 87 -14.78 -0.26 8.22
C LYS A 87 -14.50 -0.63 6.79
N ALA A 88 -15.48 -1.23 6.14
CA ALA A 88 -15.44 -1.47 4.71
C ALA A 88 -16.86 -1.59 4.15
N LYS A 89 -17.02 -1.33 2.86
CA LYS A 89 -18.30 -1.55 2.16
C LYS A 89 -18.80 -3.00 2.25
N CYS A 90 -17.87 -3.96 2.22
CA CYS A 90 -18.19 -5.37 2.38
C CYS A 90 -18.00 -5.78 3.84
N SER A 91 -19.06 -6.18 4.52
CA SER A 91 -19.01 -6.54 5.95
C SER A 91 -18.13 -7.75 6.24
N SER A 92 -17.97 -8.68 5.30
CA SER A 92 -17.17 -9.90 5.49
C SER A 92 -15.66 -9.66 5.65
N ILE A 93 -15.17 -8.47 5.28
CA ILE A 93 -13.77 -8.09 5.44
C ILE A 93 -13.53 -7.23 6.69
N VAL A 94 -14.58 -6.76 7.37
CA VAL A 94 -14.43 -6.02 8.63
C VAL A 94 -13.86 -6.94 9.70
N GLY A 95 -12.93 -6.43 10.51
CA GLY A 95 -12.20 -7.20 11.54
C GLY A 95 -11.08 -8.07 10.99
N LYS A 96 -10.87 -8.17 9.67
CA LYS A 96 -9.72 -8.88 9.11
C LYS A 96 -8.44 -8.14 9.47
N CYS A 97 -7.44 -8.89 9.95
CA CYS A 97 -6.11 -8.39 10.23
C CYS A 97 -5.07 -9.08 9.34
N GLY A 98 -3.93 -8.42 9.14
CA GLY A 98 -2.84 -8.98 8.35
C GLY A 98 -1.75 -7.96 8.03
N ILE A 99 -0.70 -8.44 7.39
CA ILE A 99 0.46 -7.63 6.99
C ILE A 99 0.33 -7.27 5.51
N ILE A 100 0.49 -5.99 5.18
CA ILE A 100 0.48 -5.51 3.79
C ILE A 100 1.71 -6.05 3.07
N ILE A 101 1.51 -6.83 2.01
CA ILE A 101 2.59 -7.33 1.15
C ILE A 101 2.65 -6.63 -0.21
N MET A 102 1.57 -5.92 -0.59
CA MET A 102 1.54 -5.12 -1.80
C MET A 102 0.62 -3.92 -1.63
N ASP A 103 1.14 -2.77 -2.02
CA ASP A 103 0.35 -1.57 -2.26
C ASP A 103 0.34 -1.27 -3.77
N SER A 104 -0.86 -1.26 -4.34
CA SER A 104 -1.12 -0.78 -5.69
C SER A 104 -2.06 0.41 -5.65
N LYS A 105 -2.21 1.10 -6.79
CA LYS A 105 -3.04 2.30 -6.91
C LYS A 105 -4.39 2.18 -6.19
N ASN A 106 -5.18 1.12 -6.43
CA ASN A 106 -6.53 1.00 -5.85
C ASN A 106 -6.71 -0.17 -4.88
N MET A 107 -5.66 -0.97 -4.66
CA MET A 107 -5.78 -2.24 -3.94
C MET A 107 -4.63 -2.36 -2.94
N LEU A 108 -4.95 -2.79 -1.73
CA LEU A 108 -4.00 -3.34 -0.77
C LEU A 108 -4.09 -4.86 -0.81
N THR A 109 -2.96 -5.54 -0.68
CA THR A 109 -2.93 -7.00 -0.55
C THR A 109 -2.29 -7.36 0.78
N LEU A 110 -2.98 -8.19 1.56
CA LEU A 110 -2.56 -8.64 2.88
C LEU A 110 -2.25 -10.13 2.88
N VAL A 111 -1.33 -10.54 3.74
CA VAL A 111 -1.25 -11.92 4.26
C VAL A 111 -1.86 -11.93 5.66
N THR A 112 -2.83 -12.79 5.86
CA THR A 112 -3.50 -13.00 7.15
C THR A 112 -2.73 -13.97 8.04
N PRO A 113 -2.98 -13.98 9.37
CA PRO A 113 -2.43 -14.99 10.26
C PRO A 113 -2.75 -16.43 9.84
N GLU A 114 -3.90 -16.66 9.20
CA GLU A 114 -4.31 -17.97 8.67
C GLU A 114 -3.64 -18.33 7.33
N SER A 115 -2.55 -17.64 6.97
CA SER A 115 -1.79 -17.83 5.74
C SER A 115 -2.62 -17.65 4.45
N ARG A 116 -3.68 -16.84 4.50
CA ARG A 116 -4.50 -16.49 3.34
C ARG A 116 -4.12 -15.11 2.81
N VAL A 117 -4.06 -14.99 1.49
CA VAL A 117 -3.89 -13.70 0.81
C VAL A 117 -5.26 -13.06 0.60
N ILE A 118 -5.42 -11.82 1.06
CA ILE A 118 -6.66 -11.03 0.88
C ILE A 118 -6.34 -9.77 0.09
N HIS A 119 -7.21 -9.43 -0.86
CA HIS A 119 -7.15 -8.17 -1.61
C HIS A 119 -8.25 -7.23 -1.13
N LEU A 120 -7.87 -6.01 -0.73
CA LEU A 120 -8.76 -5.00 -0.19
C LEU A 120 -8.83 -3.77 -1.12
N PRO A 121 -10.02 -3.41 -1.63
CA PRO A 121 -10.20 -2.20 -2.42
C PRO A 121 -10.09 -0.96 -1.52
N LYS A 122 -9.21 -0.03 -1.87
CA LYS A 122 -8.90 1.15 -1.06
C LYS A 122 -10.06 2.15 -0.93
N ILE A 123 -10.92 2.26 -1.94
CA ILE A 123 -11.91 3.35 -2.06
C ILE A 123 -12.91 3.40 -0.89
N ASP A 124 -13.34 2.24 -0.40
CA ASP A 124 -14.34 2.12 0.67
C ASP A 124 -13.77 1.31 1.83
N LEU A 125 -12.58 1.69 2.30
CA LEU A 125 -11.85 1.00 3.35
C LEU A 125 -11.37 2.00 4.40
N ALA A 126 -11.60 1.70 5.67
CA ALA A 126 -10.83 2.25 6.78
C ALA A 126 -10.20 1.13 7.61
N PHE A 127 -8.94 1.32 7.94
CA PHE A 127 -8.15 0.34 8.67
C PHE A 127 -7.22 1.05 9.64
N GLU A 128 -6.93 0.38 10.75
CA GLU A 128 -5.95 0.83 11.72
C GLU A 128 -4.60 0.18 11.46
N ILE A 129 -3.54 0.96 11.57
CA ILE A 129 -2.17 0.47 11.64
C ILE A 129 -1.74 0.47 13.10
N SER A 130 -1.15 -0.63 13.57
CA SER A 130 -0.51 -0.70 14.88
C SER A 130 0.98 -0.38 14.71
N LEU A 131 1.46 0.67 15.36
CA LEU A 131 2.86 1.07 15.36
C LEU A 131 3.29 1.39 16.79
N GLN A 132 4.09 0.51 17.38
CA GLN A 132 4.49 0.61 18.79
C GLN A 132 3.25 0.74 19.70
N ASN A 133 3.13 1.82 20.47
CA ASN A 133 2.00 2.06 21.37
C ASN A 133 0.86 2.86 20.70
N MET A 134 0.94 3.07 19.38
CA MET A 134 0.00 3.87 18.63
C MET A 134 -0.91 3.04 17.74
N LYS A 135 -2.17 3.46 17.65
CA LYS A 135 -3.13 3.01 16.64
C LYS A 135 -3.54 4.16 15.77
N ILE A 136 -3.32 4.04 14.47
CA ILE A 136 -3.53 5.13 13.52
C ILE A 136 -4.56 4.69 12.49
N LEU A 137 -5.69 5.39 12.46
CA LEU A 137 -6.78 5.13 11.52
C LEU A 137 -6.49 5.78 10.17
N PHE A 138 -6.51 4.96 9.11
CA PHE A 138 -6.44 5.42 7.72
C PHE A 138 -7.77 5.23 7.02
N PHE A 139 -8.04 6.16 6.09
CA PHE A 139 -9.05 5.96 5.06
C PHE A 139 -8.34 5.63 3.74
N GLY A 140 -8.55 4.43 3.23
CA GLY A 140 -7.90 3.90 2.04
C GLY A 140 -8.09 4.78 0.80
N LYS A 141 -9.20 5.51 0.68
CA LYS A 141 -9.47 6.37 -0.49
C LYS A 141 -8.39 7.41 -0.75
N PHE A 142 -7.71 7.88 0.30
CA PHE A 142 -6.60 8.80 0.16
C PHE A 142 -5.29 8.15 -0.24
N LEU A 143 -5.21 6.83 -0.08
CA LEU A 143 -4.11 6.00 -0.53
C LEU A 143 -4.33 5.51 -1.97
N THR A 144 -5.31 6.04 -2.70
CA THR A 144 -5.61 5.62 -4.08
C THR A 144 -4.62 6.13 -5.14
N MET A 145 -3.58 6.85 -4.72
CA MET A 145 -2.46 7.23 -5.56
C MET A 145 -1.35 6.17 -5.48
N ARG A 146 -0.44 6.15 -6.47
CA ARG A 146 0.76 5.32 -6.31
C ARG A 146 1.61 5.89 -5.18
N ILE A 147 2.31 5.02 -4.47
CA ILE A 147 3.22 5.43 -3.39
C ILE A 147 4.19 6.53 -3.88
N ALA A 148 4.82 6.32 -5.04
CA ALA A 148 5.73 7.32 -5.64
C ALA A 148 5.07 8.69 -5.86
N ASP A 149 3.77 8.72 -6.21
CA ASP A 149 3.03 9.96 -6.39
C ASP A 149 2.63 10.61 -5.05
N ARG A 150 2.42 9.78 -4.01
CA ARG A 150 2.02 10.19 -2.65
C ARG A 150 3.16 10.82 -1.86
N CYS A 151 4.40 10.39 -2.09
CA CYS A 151 5.57 10.98 -1.43
C CYS A 151 5.85 12.42 -1.90
N VAL A 152 5.41 12.78 -3.11
CA VAL A 152 5.70 14.08 -3.74
C VAL A 152 4.54 15.07 -3.59
N LYS A 153 3.30 14.61 -3.57
CA LYS A 153 2.12 15.48 -3.50
C LYS A 153 1.68 15.70 -2.06
N ALA A 154 1.38 16.95 -1.72
CA ALA A 154 0.73 17.27 -0.46
C ALA A 154 -0.63 16.57 -0.37
N TYR A 155 -0.94 16.05 0.82
CA TYR A 155 -2.20 15.40 1.11
C TYR A 155 -3.31 16.46 1.08
N LYS A 156 -4.34 16.29 0.25
CA LYS A 156 -5.48 17.20 0.27
C LYS A 156 -6.27 16.90 1.54
N SER A 157 -6.34 17.86 2.46
CA SER A 157 -7.24 17.76 3.60
C SER A 157 -8.66 17.67 3.05
N VAL A 158 -9.36 16.58 3.33
CA VAL A 158 -10.80 16.48 3.08
C VAL A 158 -11.42 16.17 4.43
N GLN A 159 -12.21 17.12 4.92
CA GLN A 159 -12.60 17.23 6.33
C GLN A 159 -13.79 16.34 6.72
N SER A 160 -14.48 15.69 5.78
CA SER A 160 -15.63 14.84 6.11
C SER A 160 -15.71 13.65 5.15
N HIS A 161 -15.73 12.46 5.73
CA HIS A 161 -15.71 11.22 4.98
C HIS A 161 -16.59 10.17 5.61
N GLU A 162 -17.79 10.06 5.06
CA GLU A 162 -18.62 8.88 5.18
C GLU A 162 -17.96 7.73 4.40
N LEU A 163 -18.09 6.54 4.97
CA LEU A 163 -17.78 5.24 4.37
C LEU A 163 -19.09 4.47 4.26
#